data_AF-N9D9C0-F1
#
_entry.id   AF-N9D9C0-F1
#
_cell.length_a   1.000
_cell.length_b   1.000
_cell.length_c   1.000
_cell.angle_alpha   90.00
_cell.angle_beta   90.00
_cell.angle_gamma   90.00
#
_symmetry.space_group_name_H-M   'P 1'
#
loop_
_entity.id
_entity.type
_entity.pdbx_description
1 polymer ?
#
loop_
_entity_poly.entity_id
_entity_poly.type
_entity_poly.pdbx_seq_one_letter_code
_entity_poly.pdbx_strand_id
1 'polypeptide(L)'
;MKNKKDNQACNEPLFSRRKIITQFQPCQFTYDFVFCAHHRTQSTASQSSCEALLLRSSVARFKLRHSKHSFSPCAHLRTKSIAFRLAAGSSVARLKPASGFTLVELLVAIAIFAVLSALGWKVFDYLIKTKDRNAQHEEQLFILQDAYQQILRDTLQIIPLTANMNGQIRPALSLNNNVLQFSKAGVTDPLGQGVSPYERIEYRYDASQKVVYRLKYSDLNLPNSVQPQSSILLKNVEQFQINVLNPQALNQWPDVSLDFTQTQNLKLLPAGLKINITIAGTEYEWIYSLLDTKPIVLKQQQNDAPSNNNNSTNNTNHNSTNQTGQN
;
A
#
# COMPACT_ATOMS: atom_id res chain seq x y z
N MET A 1 28.76 45.68 44.90
CA MET A 1 28.85 45.46 43.44
C MET A 1 27.63 44.67 42.98
N LYS A 2 26.93 45.20 41.97
CA LYS A 2 25.85 44.51 41.24
C LYS A 2 26.40 43.24 40.58
N ASN A 3 25.66 42.14 40.60
CA ASN A 3 25.27 41.54 39.33
C ASN A 3 24.05 40.61 39.43
N LYS A 4 23.14 40.89 38.51
CA LYS A 4 21.87 40.26 38.19
C LYS A 4 22.15 39.13 37.19
N LYS A 5 21.56 37.96 37.39
CA LYS A 5 21.30 37.00 36.31
C LYS A 5 19.94 36.35 36.54
N ASP A 6 18.95 36.91 35.87
CA ASP A 6 17.73 36.19 35.49
C ASP A 6 18.12 35.12 34.48
N ASN A 7 17.53 33.93 34.55
CA ASN A 7 17.30 33.07 33.37
C ASN A 7 16.20 32.04 33.67
N GLN A 8 14.97 32.51 33.50
CA GLN A 8 14.01 31.99 32.52
C GLN A 8 13.86 30.46 32.46
N ALA A 9 12.89 29.95 33.22
CA ALA A 9 12.26 28.66 32.99
C ALA A 9 11.44 28.72 31.70
N CYS A 10 11.90 28.02 30.66
CA CYS A 10 11.07 27.69 29.50
C CYS A 10 10.43 26.31 29.75
N ASN A 11 9.11 26.31 29.88
CA ASN A 11 8.27 25.12 29.86
C ASN A 11 8.49 24.35 28.55
N GLU A 12 8.89 23.08 28.65
CA GLU A 12 8.75 22.15 27.53
C GLU A 12 7.26 21.78 27.34
N PRO A 13 6.72 21.82 26.11
CA PRO A 13 5.42 21.27 25.85
C PRO A 13 5.53 19.74 25.85
N LEU A 14 4.83 19.10 26.79
CA LEU A 14 4.52 17.66 26.76
C LEU A 14 3.73 17.36 25.48
N PHE A 15 4.43 17.06 24.40
CA PHE A 15 3.83 16.47 23.20
C PHE A 15 3.40 15.05 23.57
N SER A 16 2.10 14.90 23.84
CA SER A 16 1.44 13.61 23.97
C SER A 16 1.63 12.84 22.66
N ARG A 17 2.66 12.00 22.58
CA ARG A 17 2.86 11.05 21.48
C ARG A 17 1.65 10.12 21.41
N ARG A 18 0.71 10.42 20.51
CA ARG A 18 -0.40 9.51 20.23
C ARG A 18 0.14 8.42 19.31
N LYS A 19 0.32 7.22 19.88
CA LYS A 19 0.61 6.02 19.12
C LYS A 19 -0.65 5.64 18.32
N ILE A 20 -0.55 5.63 17.00
CA ILE A 20 -1.65 5.21 16.14
C ILE A 20 -1.40 3.74 15.75
N ILE A 21 -2.27 2.86 16.24
CA ILE A 21 -2.33 1.48 15.76
C ILE A 21 -3.19 1.51 14.51
N THR A 22 -2.57 1.31 13.34
CA THR A 22 -3.28 1.33 12.07
C THR A 22 -3.53 -0.09 11.61
N GLN A 23 -4.74 -0.59 11.83
CA GLN A 23 -5.23 -1.83 11.22
C GLN A 23 -6.23 -1.45 10.13
N PHE A 24 -5.79 -1.42 8.87
CA PHE A 24 -6.72 -1.22 7.75
C PHE A 24 -7.49 -2.52 7.54
N GLN A 25 -8.76 -2.52 7.93
CA GLN A 25 -9.68 -3.61 7.61
C GLN A 25 -10.07 -3.50 6.12
N PRO A 26 -9.96 -4.57 5.33
CA PRO A 26 -10.37 -4.53 3.93
C PRO A 26 -11.88 -4.28 3.85
N CYS A 27 -12.29 -3.26 3.11
CA CYS A 27 -13.69 -3.09 2.73
C CYS A 27 -14.09 -4.33 1.91
N GLN A 28 -15.02 -5.13 2.43
CA GLN A 28 -15.63 -6.22 1.65
C GLN A 28 -16.43 -5.62 0.50
N PHE A 29 -15.86 -5.62 -0.70
CA PHE A 29 -16.62 -5.48 -1.93
C PHE A 29 -17.17 -6.86 -2.29
N THR A 30 -18.46 -7.05 -2.07
CA THR A 30 -19.21 -8.18 -2.63
C THR A 30 -19.31 -7.98 -4.14
N TYR A 31 -18.58 -8.78 -4.91
CA TYR A 31 -18.77 -8.90 -6.36
C TYR A 31 -19.54 -10.18 -6.65
N ASP A 32 -20.85 -10.05 -6.81
CA ASP A 32 -21.65 -11.02 -7.56
C ASP A 32 -21.50 -10.70 -9.05
N PHE A 33 -20.68 -11.48 -9.76
CA PHE A 33 -20.73 -11.53 -11.22
C PHE A 33 -20.68 -12.98 -11.69
N VAL A 34 -21.85 -13.42 -12.16
CA VAL A 34 -22.12 -14.70 -12.81
C VAL A 34 -21.46 -14.71 -14.20
N PHE A 35 -20.62 -15.71 -14.47
CA PHE A 35 -20.07 -16.00 -15.80
C PHE A 35 -21.11 -16.75 -16.64
N CYS A 36 -21.50 -16.19 -17.79
CA CYS A 36 -22.11 -16.96 -18.88
C CYS A 36 -21.11 -17.05 -20.05
N ALA A 37 -20.68 -18.27 -20.34
CA ALA A 37 -19.83 -18.61 -21.46
C ALA A 37 -20.62 -18.57 -22.79
N HIS A 38 -20.00 -18.05 -23.85
CA HIS A 38 -20.43 -18.32 -25.21
C HIS A 38 -19.25 -18.61 -26.13
N HIS A 39 -19.27 -19.83 -26.66
CA HIS A 39 -18.46 -20.32 -27.77
C HIS A 39 -18.80 -19.55 -29.06
N ARG A 40 -17.80 -19.13 -29.82
CA ARG A 40 -17.89 -19.22 -31.30
C ARG A 40 -16.54 -19.31 -31.98
N THR A 41 -16.56 -20.12 -33.02
CA THR A 41 -15.50 -20.78 -33.79
C THR A 41 -14.97 -19.94 -34.96
N GLN A 42 -13.66 -20.15 -35.24
CA GLN A 42 -12.93 -20.19 -36.53
C GLN A 42 -13.08 -19.05 -37.57
N SER A 43 -11.93 -18.55 -38.05
CA SER A 43 -11.47 -18.80 -39.44
C SER A 43 -10.03 -18.28 -39.68
N THR A 44 -9.39 -18.87 -40.68
CA THR A 44 -7.97 -18.94 -41.08
C THR A 44 -7.51 -17.86 -42.08
N ALA A 45 -6.18 -17.89 -42.35
CA ALA A 45 -5.41 -17.32 -43.49
C ALA A 45 -4.74 -15.97 -43.22
N SER A 46 -3.52 -15.65 -43.70
CA SER A 46 -2.42 -16.36 -44.37
C SER A 46 -1.18 -15.43 -44.35
N GLN A 47 -0.02 -15.99 -44.62
CA GLN A 47 1.33 -15.40 -44.68
C GLN A 47 1.47 -14.11 -45.54
N SER A 48 2.44 -13.23 -45.22
CA SER A 48 3.73 -13.17 -45.93
C SER A 48 4.64 -11.99 -45.53
N SER A 49 5.91 -12.20 -45.90
CA SER A 49 7.21 -11.54 -45.67
C SER A 49 7.44 -10.08 -46.15
N CYS A 50 8.57 -9.52 -45.65
CA CYS A 50 9.54 -8.58 -46.27
C CYS A 50 9.63 -7.11 -45.78
N GLU A 51 10.73 -6.87 -45.06
CA GLU A 51 11.78 -5.82 -45.15
C GLU A 51 11.55 -4.29 -45.29
N ALA A 52 12.48 -3.59 -44.60
CA ALA A 52 13.17 -2.33 -44.92
C ALA A 52 12.64 -0.96 -44.41
N LEU A 53 13.31 -0.49 -43.33
CA LEU A 53 14.04 0.80 -43.17
C LEU A 53 13.60 2.04 -44.00
N LEU A 54 13.14 3.10 -43.33
CA LEU A 54 13.88 4.38 -43.10
C LEU A 54 13.00 5.52 -42.51
N LEU A 55 13.59 6.20 -41.53
CA LEU A 55 13.47 7.61 -41.08
C LEU A 55 12.27 8.46 -41.57
N ARG A 56 11.50 9.03 -40.62
CA ARG A 56 11.47 10.48 -40.32
C ARG A 56 10.46 10.84 -39.23
N SER A 57 10.86 11.86 -38.48
CA SER A 57 10.14 12.66 -37.48
C SER A 57 8.70 13.05 -37.85
N SER A 58 7.75 12.97 -36.91
CA SER A 58 6.87 14.12 -36.60
C SER A 58 6.00 13.90 -35.37
N VAL A 59 5.81 14.99 -34.64
CA VAL A 59 4.94 15.17 -33.47
C VAL A 59 3.48 14.93 -33.84
N ALA A 60 2.77 14.06 -33.11
CA ALA A 60 1.33 13.83 -33.29
C ALA A 60 0.53 14.23 -32.04
N ARG A 61 -0.23 15.32 -32.18
CA ARG A 61 -1.31 15.76 -31.30
C ARG A 61 -2.47 14.74 -31.39
N PHE A 62 -2.90 14.20 -30.25
CA PHE A 62 -4.05 13.32 -30.16
C PHE A 62 -5.36 14.13 -30.31
N LYS A 63 -6.17 13.77 -31.30
CA LYS A 63 -7.48 14.35 -31.60
C LYS A 63 -8.54 13.29 -31.21
N LEU A 64 -9.34 13.57 -30.19
CA LEU A 64 -10.44 12.70 -29.77
C LEU A 64 -11.62 12.84 -30.74
N ARG A 65 -11.96 11.75 -31.44
CA ARG A 65 -13.26 11.56 -32.11
C ARG A 65 -14.22 10.92 -31.11
N HIS A 66 -15.37 11.54 -30.88
CA HIS A 66 -16.50 10.86 -30.24
C HIS A 66 -17.58 10.52 -31.27
N SER A 67 -18.04 9.28 -31.15
CA SER A 67 -19.06 8.60 -31.95
C SER A 67 -20.46 9.15 -31.66
N LYS A 68 -21.30 9.19 -32.70
CA LYS A 68 -22.71 9.54 -32.64
C LYS A 68 -23.52 8.29 -32.30
N HIS A 69 -24.33 8.35 -31.24
CA HIS A 69 -25.54 7.56 -31.17
C HIS A 69 -26.73 8.43 -30.74
N SER A 70 -27.69 8.46 -31.66
CA SER A 70 -29.06 8.93 -31.55
C SER A 70 -29.80 8.20 -30.43
N PHE A 71 -30.50 8.93 -29.56
CA PHE A 71 -31.81 8.54 -29.02
C PHE A 71 -32.55 9.79 -28.53
N SER A 72 -33.70 10.05 -29.14
CA SER A 72 -34.79 10.86 -28.57
C SER A 72 -35.54 10.01 -27.55
N PRO A 73 -36.10 10.58 -26.47
CA PRO A 73 -37.54 10.83 -26.49
C PRO A 73 -38.02 12.08 -25.74
N CYS A 74 -39.26 12.44 -26.09
CA CYS A 74 -40.06 13.58 -25.67
C CYS A 74 -40.19 13.81 -24.16
N ALA A 75 -40.13 15.08 -23.76
CA ALA A 75 -40.87 15.61 -22.60
C ALA A 75 -41.39 17.01 -22.93
N HIS A 76 -42.71 17.14 -22.92
CA HIS A 76 -43.50 18.31 -23.28
C HIS A 76 -43.62 19.23 -22.06
N LEU A 77 -42.92 20.37 -22.04
CA LEU A 77 -43.13 21.43 -21.04
C LEU A 77 -43.81 22.64 -21.70
N ARG A 78 -45.06 22.83 -21.31
CA ARG A 78 -46.05 23.78 -21.79
C ARG A 78 -45.72 25.18 -21.25
N THR A 79 -45.05 26.02 -22.04
CA THR A 79 -44.89 27.44 -21.71
C THR A 79 -46.20 28.18 -21.99
N LYS A 80 -46.90 28.56 -20.92
CA LYS A 80 -48.03 29.50 -21.01
C LYS A 80 -47.48 30.86 -21.45
N SER A 81 -47.84 31.27 -22.66
CA SER A 81 -47.62 32.64 -23.15
C SER A 81 -48.54 33.59 -22.37
N ILE A 82 -47.98 34.41 -21.50
CA ILE A 82 -48.68 35.55 -20.89
C ILE A 82 -48.52 36.70 -21.90
N ALA A 83 -49.50 36.85 -22.79
CA ALA A 83 -49.62 38.04 -23.63
C ALA A 83 -50.03 39.22 -22.75
N PHE A 84 -49.05 39.96 -22.25
CA PHE A 84 -49.28 41.22 -21.54
C PHE A 84 -49.68 42.29 -22.56
N ARG A 85 -50.95 42.68 -22.55
CA ARG A 85 -51.47 43.80 -23.36
C ARG A 85 -50.85 45.11 -22.87
N LEU A 86 -50.03 45.74 -23.70
CA LEU A 86 -49.57 47.11 -23.49
C LEU A 86 -50.71 48.09 -23.85
N ALA A 87 -51.40 48.59 -22.82
CA ALA A 87 -52.17 49.81 -22.92
C ALA A 87 -51.19 50.99 -22.99
N ALA A 88 -51.25 51.75 -24.08
CA ALA A 88 -50.53 53.00 -24.24
C ALA A 88 -51.15 54.06 -23.31
N GLY A 89 -50.69 54.10 -22.06
CA GLY A 89 -50.90 55.23 -21.16
C GLY A 89 -49.82 56.29 -21.44
N SER A 90 -50.25 57.49 -21.80
CA SER A 90 -49.42 58.69 -21.92
C SER A 90 -48.83 59.07 -20.55
N SER A 91 -47.73 58.42 -20.17
CA SER A 91 -46.91 58.87 -19.05
C SER A 91 -46.14 60.11 -19.48
N VAL A 92 -46.52 61.26 -18.95
CA VAL A 92 -45.67 62.45 -18.89
C VAL A 92 -44.43 62.04 -18.09
N ALA A 93 -43.39 61.62 -18.80
CA ALA A 93 -42.09 61.33 -18.23
C ALA A 93 -41.51 62.64 -17.72
N ARG A 94 -41.73 62.92 -16.43
CA ARG A 94 -40.98 63.92 -15.68
C ARG A 94 -39.51 63.46 -15.69
N LEU A 95 -38.75 63.92 -16.68
CA LEU A 95 -37.31 63.75 -16.75
C LEU A 95 -36.72 64.36 -15.48
N LYS A 96 -36.39 63.51 -14.51
CA LYS A 96 -35.58 63.91 -13.38
C LYS A 96 -34.25 64.45 -13.95
N PRO A 97 -33.78 65.61 -13.49
CA PRO A 97 -32.46 66.09 -13.89
C PRO A 97 -31.45 64.98 -13.56
N ALA A 98 -30.67 64.56 -14.55
CA ALA A 98 -29.57 63.63 -14.35
C ALA A 98 -28.54 64.37 -13.48
N SER A 99 -28.50 64.03 -12.19
CA SER A 99 -27.43 64.47 -11.31
C SER A 99 -26.13 63.84 -11.82
N GLY A 100 -25.23 64.65 -12.37
CA GLY A 100 -23.90 64.22 -12.77
C GLY A 100 -23.11 63.75 -11.55
N PHE A 101 -22.38 62.65 -11.71
CA PHE A 101 -21.46 62.14 -10.69
C PHE A 101 -20.49 63.23 -10.27
N THR A 102 -20.38 63.49 -8.97
CA THR A 102 -19.30 64.37 -8.49
C THR A 102 -17.98 63.62 -8.57
N LEU A 103 -16.90 64.34 -8.86
CA LEU A 103 -15.54 63.76 -8.89
C LEU A 103 -15.20 63.08 -7.55
N VAL A 104 -15.67 63.66 -6.45
CA VAL A 104 -15.49 63.14 -5.09
C VAL A 104 -16.19 61.80 -4.89
N GLU A 105 -17.39 61.61 -5.42
CA GLU A 105 -18.14 60.36 -5.28
C GLU A 105 -17.47 59.20 -6.03
N LEU A 106 -16.96 59.46 -7.23
CA LEU A 106 -16.15 58.48 -7.96
C LEU A 106 -14.86 58.15 -7.19
N LEU A 107 -14.19 59.16 -6.61
CA LEU A 107 -12.96 58.99 -5.85
C LEU A 107 -13.18 58.13 -4.60
N VAL A 108 -14.25 58.39 -3.85
CA VAL A 108 -14.60 57.58 -2.68
C VAL A 108 -14.97 56.16 -3.10
N ALA A 109 -15.71 55.98 -4.18
CA ALA A 109 -16.08 54.65 -4.69
C ALA A 109 -14.86 53.81 -5.08
N ILE A 110 -13.90 54.38 -5.83
CA ILE A 110 -12.68 53.66 -6.21
C ILE A 110 -11.77 53.39 -5.01
N ALA A 111 -11.74 54.30 -4.02
CA ALA A 111 -10.96 54.10 -2.80
C ALA A 111 -11.50 52.93 -1.98
N ILE A 112 -12.83 52.86 -1.77
CA ILE A 112 -13.47 51.74 -1.08
C ILE A 112 -13.28 50.45 -1.86
N PHE A 113 -13.51 50.47 -3.19
CA PHE A 113 -13.33 49.30 -4.04
C PHE A 113 -11.90 48.77 -4.01
N ALA A 114 -10.90 49.65 -4.02
CA ALA A 114 -9.50 49.27 -3.90
C ALA A 114 -9.20 48.58 -2.57
N VAL A 115 -9.73 49.11 -1.45
CA VAL A 115 -9.58 48.49 -0.12
C VAL A 115 -10.26 47.13 -0.04
N LEU A 116 -11.49 47.00 -0.54
CA LEU A 116 -12.22 45.74 -0.57
C LEU A 116 -11.50 44.70 -1.45
N SER A 117 -10.98 45.12 -2.60
CA SER A 117 -10.21 44.24 -3.49
C SER A 117 -8.90 43.77 -2.84
N ALA A 118 -8.20 44.68 -2.13
CA ALA A 118 -6.97 44.33 -1.41
C ALA A 118 -7.23 43.35 -0.25
N LEU A 119 -8.33 43.50 0.48
CA LEU A 119 -8.76 42.56 1.52
C LEU A 119 -9.15 41.20 0.93
N GLY A 120 -9.90 41.20 -0.19
CA GLY A 120 -10.25 39.99 -0.92
C GLY A 120 -9.03 39.20 -1.38
N TRP A 121 -7.96 39.88 -1.80
CA TRP A 121 -6.70 39.24 -2.19
C TRP A 121 -6.05 38.47 -1.05
N LYS A 122 -6.08 39.01 0.19
CA LYS A 122 -5.52 38.32 1.37
C LYS A 122 -6.28 37.04 1.70
N VAL A 123 -7.60 37.05 1.58
CA VAL A 123 -8.43 35.85 1.77
C VAL A 123 -8.13 34.81 0.70
N PHE A 124 -8.04 35.24 -0.56
CA PHE A 124 -7.74 34.35 -1.67
C PHE A 124 -6.34 33.69 -1.54
N ASP A 125 -5.32 34.47 -1.18
CA ASP A 125 -3.95 33.98 -0.93
C ASP A 125 -3.92 32.98 0.24
N TYR A 126 -4.69 33.24 1.32
CA TYR A 126 -4.81 32.31 2.44
C TYR A 126 -5.49 30.99 2.03
N LEU A 127 -6.55 31.05 1.24
CA LEU A 127 -7.25 29.87 0.74
C LEU A 127 -6.36 29.01 -0.16
N ILE A 128 -5.58 29.62 -1.05
CA ILE A 128 -4.60 28.91 -1.89
C ILE A 128 -3.57 28.19 -1.01
N LYS A 129 -2.95 28.89 -0.05
CA LYS A 129 -1.96 28.30 0.86
C LYS A 129 -2.52 27.15 1.68
N THR A 130 -3.77 27.26 2.13
CA THR A 130 -4.43 26.20 2.91
C THR A 130 -4.70 24.98 2.04
N LYS A 131 -5.17 25.18 0.80
CA LYS A 131 -5.36 24.12 -0.17
C LYS A 131 -4.05 23.39 -0.47
N ASP A 132 -2.97 24.13 -0.69
CA ASP A 132 -1.66 23.53 -1.00
C ASP A 132 -1.12 22.69 0.16
N ARG A 133 -1.26 23.17 1.40
CA ARG A 133 -0.89 22.40 2.60
C ARG A 133 -1.74 21.13 2.74
N ASN A 134 -3.05 21.25 2.52
CA ASN A 134 -3.93 20.10 2.59
C ASN A 134 -3.59 19.05 1.52
N ALA A 135 -3.30 19.49 0.29
CA ALA A 135 -2.89 18.60 -0.80
C ALA A 135 -1.59 17.85 -0.47
N GLN A 136 -0.61 18.51 0.16
CA GLN A 136 0.62 17.86 0.61
C GLN A 136 0.36 16.80 1.68
N HIS A 137 -0.53 17.07 2.64
CA HIS A 137 -0.91 16.10 3.66
C HIS A 137 -1.67 14.90 3.08
N GLU A 138 -2.55 15.13 2.11
CA GLU A 138 -3.25 14.06 1.39
C GLU A 138 -2.29 13.14 0.64
N GLU A 139 -1.30 13.70 -0.07
CA GLU A 139 -0.28 12.92 -0.78
C GLU A 139 0.54 12.05 0.19
N GLN A 140 0.95 12.60 1.33
CA GLN A 140 1.70 11.86 2.35
C GLN A 140 0.91 10.68 2.92
N LEU A 141 -0.38 10.88 3.20
CA LEU A 141 -1.26 9.82 3.69
C LEU A 141 -1.46 8.74 2.62
N PHE A 142 -1.62 9.14 1.36
CA PHE A 142 -1.75 8.20 0.24
C PHE A 142 -0.52 7.31 0.10
N ILE A 143 0.69 7.89 0.15
CA ILE A 143 1.96 7.13 0.09
C ILE A 143 2.05 6.14 1.26
N LEU A 144 1.68 6.57 2.47
CA LEU A 144 1.68 5.72 3.66
C LEU A 144 0.71 4.54 3.52
N GLN A 145 -0.48 4.79 2.99
CA GLN A 145 -1.48 3.76 2.73
C GLN A 145 -1.03 2.79 1.64
N ASP A 146 -0.44 3.28 0.55
CA ASP A 146 0.09 2.41 -0.52
C ASP A 146 1.22 1.52 0.00
N ALA A 147 2.13 2.05 0.81
CA ALA A 147 3.19 1.29 1.47
C ALA A 147 2.63 0.19 2.39
N TYR A 148 1.61 0.50 3.19
CA TYR A 148 0.91 -0.48 4.02
C TYR A 148 0.30 -1.59 3.16
N GLN A 149 -0.41 -1.23 2.09
CA GLN A 149 -1.06 -2.20 1.20
C GLN A 149 -0.04 -3.06 0.44
N GLN A 150 1.12 -2.49 0.07
CA GLN A 150 2.20 -3.23 -0.54
C GLN A 150 2.76 -4.30 0.39
N ILE A 151 3.06 -3.96 1.65
CA ILE A 151 3.53 -4.93 2.65
C ILE A 151 2.44 -5.95 2.96
N LEU A 152 1.17 -5.53 3.05
CA LEU A 152 0.05 -6.44 3.27
C LEU A 152 -0.01 -7.52 2.18
N ARG A 153 0.00 -7.12 0.91
CA ARG A 153 -0.01 -8.05 -0.23
C ARG A 153 1.18 -8.99 -0.21
N ASP A 154 2.38 -8.48 0.08
CA ASP A 154 3.58 -9.31 0.14
C ASP A 154 3.52 -10.30 1.31
N THR A 155 2.99 -9.88 2.47
CA THR A 155 2.84 -10.74 3.66
C THR A 155 1.83 -11.86 3.45
N LEU A 156 0.72 -11.58 2.77
CA LEU A 156 -0.30 -12.59 2.41
C LEU A 156 0.21 -13.64 1.43
N GLN A 157 1.28 -13.34 0.70
CA GLN A 157 1.86 -14.20 -0.34
C GLN A 157 3.17 -14.86 0.09
N ILE A 158 3.56 -14.74 1.37
CA ILE A 158 4.73 -15.43 1.92
C ILE A 158 4.51 -16.94 1.88
N ILE A 159 5.52 -17.68 1.44
CA ILE A 159 5.49 -19.14 1.36
C ILE A 159 6.64 -19.78 2.14
N PRO A 160 6.47 -21.00 2.69
CA PRO A 160 7.49 -21.73 3.43
C PRO A 160 8.50 -22.42 2.49
N LEU A 161 9.06 -21.68 1.53
CA LEU A 161 10.01 -22.19 0.54
C LEU A 161 11.37 -21.51 0.70
N THR A 162 12.43 -22.31 0.84
CA THR A 162 13.80 -21.82 0.90
C THR A 162 14.25 -21.26 -0.45
N ALA A 163 15.17 -20.32 -0.43
CA ALA A 163 15.83 -19.81 -1.63
C ALA A 163 17.25 -20.37 -1.75
N ASN A 164 17.77 -20.50 -2.96
CA ASN A 164 19.18 -20.80 -3.21
C ASN A 164 19.80 -19.60 -3.92
N MET A 165 20.65 -18.87 -3.21
CA MET A 165 21.32 -17.69 -3.76
C MET A 165 22.82 -17.93 -3.71
N ASN A 166 23.47 -17.96 -4.88
CA ASN A 166 24.90 -18.21 -5.03
C ASN A 166 25.36 -19.52 -4.35
N GLY A 167 24.56 -20.58 -4.46
CA GLY A 167 24.84 -21.88 -3.84
C GLY A 167 24.57 -21.94 -2.33
N GLN A 168 24.11 -20.85 -1.71
CA GLN A 168 23.74 -20.81 -0.30
C GLN A 168 22.23 -20.92 -0.13
N ILE A 169 21.80 -21.92 0.64
CA ILE A 169 20.39 -22.06 1.02
C ILE A 169 20.04 -20.98 2.06
N ARG A 170 18.98 -20.22 1.76
CA ARG A 170 18.43 -19.17 2.60
C ARG A 170 17.06 -19.59 3.12
N PRO A 171 16.71 -19.26 4.38
CA PRO A 171 15.42 -19.60 4.95
C PRO A 171 14.27 -18.89 4.24
N ALA A 172 13.08 -19.50 4.29
CA ALA A 172 11.86 -18.99 3.71
C ALA A 172 11.54 -17.57 4.16
N LEU A 173 11.81 -17.25 5.43
CA LEU A 173 11.84 -15.89 5.96
C LEU A 173 13.09 -15.71 6.81
N SER A 174 13.72 -14.54 6.74
CA SER A 174 14.77 -14.13 7.66
C SER A 174 14.63 -12.67 8.03
N LEU A 175 14.86 -12.37 9.30
CA LEU A 175 15.01 -11.01 9.82
C LEU A 175 16.37 -10.95 10.53
N ASN A 176 17.25 -10.08 10.07
CA ASN A 176 18.55 -9.84 10.70
C ASN A 176 18.96 -8.39 10.46
N ASN A 177 19.46 -7.70 11.49
CA ASN A 177 19.90 -6.30 11.40
C ASN A 177 18.85 -5.39 10.72
N ASN A 178 17.56 -5.59 11.04
CA ASN A 178 16.43 -4.85 10.47
C ASN A 178 16.26 -5.00 8.94
N VAL A 179 16.88 -6.02 8.34
CA VAL A 179 16.65 -6.43 6.97
C VAL A 179 15.74 -7.65 6.98
N LEU A 180 14.55 -7.49 6.42
CA LEU A 180 13.56 -8.55 6.28
C LEU A 180 13.65 -9.13 4.87
N GLN A 181 13.84 -10.43 4.74
CA GLN A 181 13.85 -11.14 3.47
C GLN A 181 12.88 -12.32 3.54
N PHE A 182 12.13 -12.57 2.48
CA PHE A 182 11.25 -13.74 2.41
C PHE A 182 10.96 -14.20 0.99
N SER A 183 10.54 -15.45 0.88
CA SER A 183 10.07 -16.06 -0.35
C SER A 183 8.58 -15.80 -0.52
N LYS A 184 8.19 -15.41 -1.72
CA LYS A 184 6.85 -14.99 -2.07
C LYS A 184 6.35 -15.75 -3.31
N ALA A 185 5.08 -16.13 -3.32
CA ALA A 185 4.39 -16.67 -4.51
C ALA A 185 3.46 -15.63 -5.17
N GLY A 186 2.77 -16.04 -6.23
CA GLY A 186 1.70 -15.25 -6.83
C GLY A 186 2.15 -14.38 -8.00
N VAL A 187 3.31 -14.66 -8.59
CA VAL A 187 3.64 -14.12 -9.91
C VAL A 187 2.84 -14.89 -10.96
N THR A 188 2.04 -14.16 -11.71
CA THR A 188 1.27 -14.71 -12.84
C THR A 188 2.04 -14.50 -14.13
N ASP A 189 2.11 -15.55 -14.96
CA ASP A 189 2.69 -15.49 -16.30
C ASP A 189 1.59 -15.69 -17.36
N PRO A 190 0.79 -14.65 -17.67
CA PRO A 190 -0.31 -14.79 -18.63
C PRO A 190 0.18 -15.00 -20.07
N LEU A 191 1.45 -14.68 -20.35
CA LEU A 191 2.07 -14.81 -21.67
C LEU A 191 2.83 -16.13 -21.85
N GLY A 192 2.96 -16.96 -20.79
CA GLY A 192 3.65 -18.25 -20.83
C GLY A 192 5.13 -18.15 -21.17
N GLN A 193 5.79 -17.07 -20.74
CA GLN A 193 7.20 -16.78 -21.03
C GLN A 193 8.17 -17.58 -20.13
N GLY A 194 7.65 -18.37 -19.19
CA GLY A 194 8.46 -19.13 -18.23
C GLY A 194 8.95 -18.27 -17.07
N VAL A 195 8.18 -17.24 -16.70
CA VAL A 195 8.51 -16.42 -15.52
C VAL A 195 8.36 -17.29 -14.27
N SER A 196 9.32 -17.22 -13.36
CA SER A 196 9.24 -17.94 -12.10
C SER A 196 7.98 -17.51 -11.34
N PRO A 197 7.16 -18.46 -10.84
CA PRO A 197 5.98 -18.12 -10.04
C PRO A 197 6.35 -17.59 -8.64
N TYR A 198 7.65 -17.60 -8.30
CA TYR A 198 8.19 -17.25 -7.01
C TYR A 198 9.21 -16.12 -7.10
N GLU A 199 9.17 -15.22 -6.12
CA GLU A 199 10.10 -14.10 -5.98
C GLU A 199 10.71 -14.10 -4.59
N ARG A 200 11.91 -13.53 -4.46
CA ARG A 200 12.48 -13.16 -3.17
C ARG A 200 12.27 -11.68 -2.95
N ILE A 201 11.65 -11.30 -1.84
CA ILE A 201 11.44 -9.89 -1.47
C ILE A 201 12.38 -9.54 -0.33
N GLU A 202 12.92 -8.32 -0.35
CA GLU A 202 13.71 -7.75 0.73
C GLU A 202 13.20 -6.35 1.08
N TYR A 203 13.06 -6.06 2.37
CA TYR A 203 12.87 -4.71 2.90
C TYR A 203 14.09 -4.30 3.68
N ARG A 204 14.58 -3.09 3.40
CA ARG A 204 15.68 -2.47 4.15
C ARG A 204 15.47 -0.99 4.33
N TYR A 205 15.93 -0.49 5.46
CA TYR A 205 15.92 0.92 5.79
C TYR A 205 17.32 1.51 5.67
N ASP A 206 17.43 2.59 4.89
CA ASP A 206 18.62 3.43 4.83
C ASP A 206 18.41 4.67 5.71
N ALA A 207 19.06 4.68 6.88
CA ALA A 207 18.98 5.76 7.84
C ALA A 207 19.65 7.06 7.34
N SER A 208 20.66 6.96 6.47
CA SER A 208 21.36 8.13 5.93
C SER A 208 20.47 8.90 4.95
N GLN A 209 19.72 8.16 4.12
CA GLN A 209 18.78 8.73 3.15
C GLN A 209 17.38 8.93 3.72
N LYS A 210 17.06 8.32 4.87
CA LYS A 210 15.71 8.27 5.45
C LYS A 210 14.70 7.63 4.50
N VAL A 211 15.12 6.56 3.83
CA VAL A 211 14.33 5.86 2.80
C VAL A 211 14.19 4.37 3.16
N VAL A 212 12.97 3.85 3.03
CA VAL A 212 12.71 2.41 3.07
C VAL A 212 12.64 1.90 1.64
N TYR A 213 13.48 0.92 1.33
CA TYR A 213 13.50 0.27 0.03
C TYR A 213 12.78 -1.08 0.10
N ARG A 214 12.09 -1.40 -0.98
CA ARG A 214 11.62 -2.74 -1.31
C ARG A 214 12.44 -3.26 -2.48
N LEU A 215 13.05 -4.39 -2.30
CA LEU A 215 13.87 -5.07 -3.29
C LEU A 215 13.18 -6.35 -3.73
N LYS A 216 13.33 -6.67 -5.00
CA LYS A 216 12.71 -7.83 -5.63
C LYS A 216 13.74 -8.59 -6.46
N TYR A 217 13.85 -9.88 -6.17
CA TYR A 217 14.55 -10.84 -7.01
C TYR A 217 13.52 -11.70 -7.72
N SER A 218 13.69 -11.87 -9.03
CA SER A 218 12.72 -12.53 -9.92
C SER A 218 12.63 -14.04 -9.78
N ASP A 219 13.51 -14.67 -8.99
CA ASP A 219 13.52 -16.11 -8.71
C ASP A 219 14.03 -16.36 -7.28
N LEU A 220 13.76 -17.54 -6.75
CA LEU A 220 14.36 -18.06 -5.52
C LEU A 220 15.69 -18.77 -5.76
N ASN A 221 15.93 -19.29 -6.96
CA ASN A 221 17.14 -20.03 -7.31
C ASN A 221 18.01 -19.20 -8.26
N LEU A 222 18.92 -18.43 -7.67
CA LEU A 222 19.80 -17.52 -8.39
C LEU A 222 21.22 -18.08 -8.36
N PRO A 223 21.75 -18.58 -9.50
CA PRO A 223 23.09 -19.18 -9.55
C PRO A 223 24.20 -18.13 -9.41
N ASN A 224 23.91 -16.87 -9.79
CA ASN A 224 24.85 -15.75 -9.77
C ASN A 224 24.28 -14.59 -8.96
N SER A 225 25.17 -13.67 -8.53
CA SER A 225 24.79 -12.42 -7.90
C SER A 225 24.04 -11.52 -8.89
N VAL A 226 22.72 -11.67 -8.98
CA VAL A 226 21.86 -10.80 -9.77
C VAL A 226 21.50 -9.56 -8.95
N GLN A 227 21.58 -8.39 -9.59
CA GLN A 227 21.14 -7.15 -8.96
C GLN A 227 19.61 -7.15 -8.82
N PRO A 228 19.06 -6.97 -7.61
CA PRO A 228 17.63 -6.89 -7.40
C PRO A 228 17.01 -5.62 -8.02
N GLN A 229 15.75 -5.73 -8.40
CA GLN A 229 14.94 -4.56 -8.77
C GLN A 229 14.59 -3.80 -7.49
N SER A 230 15.06 -2.56 -7.37
CA SER A 230 14.83 -1.71 -6.20
C SER A 230 13.71 -0.72 -6.45
N SER A 231 12.78 -0.59 -5.50
CA SER A 231 11.77 0.46 -5.46
C SER A 231 11.77 1.16 -4.11
N ILE A 232 11.39 2.44 -4.10
CA ILE A 232 11.23 3.21 -2.88
C ILE A 232 9.83 2.92 -2.32
N LEU A 233 9.76 2.44 -1.08
CA LEU A 233 8.50 2.19 -0.38
C LEU A 233 8.04 3.44 0.37
N LEU A 234 8.92 4.04 1.16
CA LEU A 234 8.65 5.23 1.95
C LEU A 234 9.85 6.17 1.93
N LYS A 235 9.58 7.48 1.95
CA LYS A 235 10.59 8.56 2.06
C LYS A 235 10.38 9.34 3.34
N ASN A 236 11.42 10.05 3.78
CA ASN A 236 11.40 10.89 4.98
C ASN A 236 11.05 10.11 6.26
N VAL A 237 11.53 8.87 6.34
CA VAL A 237 11.31 7.98 7.48
C VAL A 237 12.41 8.21 8.51
N GLU A 238 12.02 8.66 9.70
CA GLU A 238 12.93 8.96 10.82
C GLU A 238 13.36 7.70 11.54
N GLN A 239 12.44 6.74 11.69
CA GLN A 239 12.69 5.45 12.30
C GLN A 239 11.87 4.39 11.60
N PHE A 240 12.48 3.23 11.35
CA PHE A 240 11.81 2.07 10.77
C PHE A 240 12.36 0.81 11.42
N GLN A 241 11.52 0.08 12.16
CA GLN A 241 11.90 -1.15 12.85
C GLN A 241 10.94 -2.26 12.48
N ILE A 242 11.48 -3.41 12.11
CA ILE A 242 10.74 -4.65 11.86
C ILE A 242 10.98 -5.62 13.02
N ASN A 243 9.93 -6.28 13.46
CA ASN A 243 9.95 -7.41 14.37
C ASN A 243 9.11 -8.54 13.79
N VAL A 244 9.52 -9.79 14.02
CA VAL A 244 8.66 -10.96 13.79
C VAL A 244 7.86 -11.25 15.06
N LEU A 245 6.67 -11.81 14.90
CA LEU A 245 5.80 -12.21 16.01
C LEU A 245 5.79 -13.74 16.09
N ASN A 246 6.29 -14.31 17.20
CA ASN A 246 6.20 -15.74 17.47
C ASN A 246 6.31 -16.07 18.97
N PRO A 247 5.19 -16.30 19.68
CA PRO A 247 4.13 -15.32 19.95
C PRO A 247 4.60 -13.99 20.57
N GLN A 248 5.86 -13.89 21.01
CA GLN A 248 6.49 -12.64 21.42
C GLN A 248 7.13 -11.93 20.22
N ALA A 249 7.41 -10.62 20.36
CA ALA A 249 8.11 -9.86 19.33
C ALA A 249 9.61 -10.14 19.38
N LEU A 250 10.19 -10.60 18.27
CA LEU A 250 11.61 -10.88 18.11
C LEU A 250 12.21 -9.96 17.03
N ASN A 251 13.47 -9.56 17.22
CA ASN A 251 14.22 -8.73 16.27
C ASN A 251 15.08 -9.56 15.29
N GLN A 252 15.08 -10.88 15.44
CA GLN A 252 15.79 -11.81 14.58
C GLN A 252 14.91 -13.02 14.25
N TRP A 253 15.09 -13.56 13.05
CA TRP A 253 14.44 -14.79 12.60
C TRP A 253 15.28 -15.46 11.50
N PRO A 254 15.34 -16.79 11.42
CA PRO A 254 14.87 -17.75 12.43
C PRO A 254 15.60 -17.60 13.77
N ASP A 255 15.10 -18.22 14.83
CA ASP A 255 15.78 -18.20 16.12
C ASP A 255 17.17 -18.85 16.01
N VAL A 256 18.17 -18.27 16.68
CA VAL A 256 19.55 -18.76 16.72
C VAL A 256 19.66 -20.14 17.36
N SER A 257 18.66 -20.55 18.14
CA SER A 257 18.60 -21.89 18.75
C SER A 257 18.22 -23.00 17.77
N LEU A 258 17.84 -22.69 16.53
CA LEU A 258 17.44 -23.68 15.54
C LEU A 258 18.64 -24.28 14.82
N ASP A 259 18.62 -25.59 14.63
CA ASP A 259 19.61 -26.28 13.80
C ASP A 259 19.34 -25.99 12.31
N PHE A 260 20.22 -25.22 11.69
CA PHE A 260 20.15 -24.84 10.27
C PHE A 260 20.59 -25.94 9.31
N THR A 261 21.13 -27.06 9.80
CA THR A 261 21.43 -28.23 8.96
C THR A 261 20.16 -28.94 8.51
N GLN A 262 19.07 -28.80 9.27
CA GLN A 262 17.79 -29.39 8.94
C GLN A 262 16.95 -28.43 8.09
N THR A 263 16.79 -28.77 6.81
CA THR A 263 16.06 -27.96 5.82
C THR A 263 14.61 -27.64 6.23
N GLN A 264 13.99 -28.45 7.10
CA GLN A 264 12.65 -28.16 7.61
C GLN A 264 12.62 -26.90 8.48
N ASN A 265 13.67 -26.65 9.27
CA ASN A 265 13.76 -25.45 10.12
C ASN A 265 13.89 -24.18 9.28
N LEU A 266 14.52 -24.28 8.11
CA LEU A 266 14.64 -23.18 7.15
C LEU A 266 13.30 -22.82 6.47
N LYS A 267 12.29 -23.68 6.55
CA LYS A 267 10.95 -23.42 6.00
C LYS A 267 9.99 -22.78 7.00
N LEU A 268 10.39 -22.66 8.26
CA LEU A 268 9.54 -22.13 9.33
C LEU A 268 9.26 -20.64 9.12
N LEU A 269 7.98 -20.28 9.29
CA LEU A 269 7.49 -18.92 9.22
C LEU A 269 7.01 -18.45 10.60
N PRO A 270 7.20 -17.17 10.96
CA PRO A 270 6.65 -16.61 12.19
C PRO A 270 5.12 -16.45 12.07
N ALA A 271 4.44 -16.22 13.19
CA ALA A 271 2.99 -15.97 13.19
C ALA A 271 2.61 -14.64 12.51
N GLY A 272 3.50 -13.65 12.55
CA GLY A 272 3.24 -12.33 12.01
C GLY A 272 4.48 -11.44 11.92
N LEU A 273 4.26 -10.24 11.42
CA LEU A 273 5.22 -9.15 11.38
C LEU A 273 4.64 -7.95 12.13
N LYS A 274 5.52 -7.24 12.83
CA LYS A 274 5.23 -5.96 13.45
C LYS A 274 6.23 -4.95 12.90
N ILE A 275 5.74 -3.81 12.42
CA ILE A 275 6.55 -2.75 11.85
C ILE A 275 6.22 -1.44 12.57
N ASN A 276 7.25 -0.80 13.14
CA ASN A 276 7.16 0.49 13.80
C ASN A 276 7.83 1.54 12.92
N ILE A 277 7.09 2.60 12.59
CA ILE A 277 7.51 3.65 11.65
C ILE A 277 7.33 5.01 12.30
N THR A 278 8.29 5.91 12.12
CA THR A 278 8.18 7.31 12.55
C THR A 278 8.40 8.22 11.36
N ILE A 279 7.42 9.08 11.06
CA ILE A 279 7.46 10.06 9.97
C ILE A 279 6.95 11.38 10.51
N ALA A 280 7.73 12.45 10.37
CA ALA A 280 7.39 13.79 10.85
C ALA A 280 6.95 13.80 12.33
N GLY A 281 7.67 13.06 13.18
CA GLY A 281 7.35 12.90 14.60
C GLY A 281 6.09 12.09 14.93
N THR A 282 5.38 11.54 13.95
CA THR A 282 4.21 10.67 14.18
C THR A 282 4.62 9.20 14.14
N GLU A 283 4.23 8.44 15.16
CA GLU A 283 4.52 7.01 15.27
C GLU A 283 3.34 6.15 14.78
N TYR A 284 3.65 5.25 13.85
CA TYR A 284 2.73 4.25 13.31
C TYR A 284 3.18 2.85 13.71
N GLU A 285 2.22 2.03 14.14
CA GLU A 285 2.43 0.60 14.38
C GLU A 285 1.56 -0.21 13.43
N TRP A 286 2.21 -1.02 12.59
CA TRP A 286 1.57 -1.93 11.65
C TRP A 286 1.80 -3.36 12.08
N ILE A 287 0.74 -4.17 12.06
CA ILE A 287 0.77 -5.58 12.43
C ILE A 287 0.17 -6.38 11.28
N TYR A 288 0.92 -7.35 10.79
CA TYR A 288 0.52 -8.24 9.71
C TYR A 288 0.53 -9.68 10.19
N SER A 289 -0.56 -10.41 9.95
CA SER A 289 -0.62 -11.87 10.19
C SER A 289 -0.11 -12.61 8.96
N LEU A 290 0.70 -13.64 9.15
CA LEU A 290 1.05 -14.56 8.08
C LEU A 290 -0.03 -15.66 8.01
N LEU A 291 -0.48 -15.98 6.79
CA LEU A 291 -1.49 -17.02 6.57
C LEU A 291 -0.92 -18.41 6.90
N ASP A 292 -1.77 -19.31 7.40
CA ASP A 292 -1.46 -20.72 7.65
C ASP A 292 -0.26 -20.99 8.58
N THR A 293 0.09 -20.02 9.42
CA THR A 293 1.15 -20.16 10.43
C THR A 293 0.57 -20.51 11.79
N LYS A 294 1.06 -21.59 12.41
CA LYS A 294 0.84 -21.87 13.83
C LYS A 294 2.04 -21.31 14.60
N PRO A 295 1.84 -20.64 15.75
CA PRO A 295 2.96 -20.18 16.57
C PRO A 295 3.86 -21.37 16.93
N ILE A 296 5.14 -21.24 16.61
CA ILE A 296 6.14 -22.27 16.86
C ILE A 296 6.62 -22.03 18.28
N VAL A 297 5.99 -22.69 19.24
CA VAL A 297 6.52 -22.80 20.60
C VAL A 297 7.63 -23.84 20.55
N LEU A 298 8.88 -23.39 20.53
CA LEU A 298 10.02 -24.28 20.74
C LEU A 298 9.89 -24.85 22.15
N LYS A 299 9.42 -26.10 22.26
CA LYS A 299 9.53 -26.85 23.50
C LYS A 299 11.02 -26.95 23.78
N GLN A 300 11.48 -26.24 24.81
CA GLN A 300 12.79 -26.52 25.40
C GLN A 300 12.79 -28.02 25.70
N GLN A 301 13.70 -28.77 25.05
CA GLN A 301 13.94 -30.16 25.38
C GLN A 301 14.51 -30.17 26.79
N GLN A 302 13.63 -30.29 27.78
CA GLN A 302 13.99 -30.66 29.12
C GLN A 302 14.38 -32.13 29.04
N ASN A 303 15.69 -32.37 29.09
CA ASN A 303 16.26 -33.70 29.17
C ASN A 303 15.82 -34.33 30.50
N ASP A 304 14.68 -35.02 30.50
CA ASP A 304 14.35 -35.94 31.58
C ASP A 304 15.22 -37.20 31.40
N ALA A 305 16.14 -37.39 32.34
CA ALA A 305 16.97 -38.58 32.48
C ALA A 305 16.11 -39.87 32.57
N PRO A 306 16.64 -41.04 32.19
CA PRO A 306 15.83 -42.26 32.11
C PRO A 306 15.54 -42.80 33.52
N SER A 307 14.27 -42.78 33.93
CA SER A 307 13.83 -43.59 35.06
C SER A 307 13.63 -45.03 34.60
N ASN A 308 14.65 -45.83 34.88
CA ASN A 308 14.57 -47.28 34.98
C ASN A 308 13.39 -47.64 35.90
N ASN A 309 12.46 -48.49 35.45
CA ASN A 309 11.62 -49.27 36.35
C ASN A 309 11.15 -50.55 35.65
N ASN A 310 11.85 -51.62 36.02
CA ASN A 310 11.34 -52.98 35.95
C ASN A 310 10.00 -53.02 36.71
N ASN A 311 8.98 -53.61 36.10
CA ASN A 311 8.08 -54.47 36.85
C ASN A 311 7.48 -55.54 35.94
N SER A 312 7.97 -56.75 36.19
CA SER A 312 7.34 -58.02 35.87
C SER A 312 5.94 -58.06 36.49
N THR A 313 4.92 -58.39 35.69
CA THR A 313 3.84 -59.23 36.20
C THR A 313 3.27 -60.09 35.09
N ASN A 314 3.42 -61.40 35.30
CA ASN A 314 2.79 -62.49 34.57
C ASN A 314 1.28 -62.28 34.44
N ASN A 315 0.71 -62.61 33.27
CA ASN A 315 -0.49 -63.41 33.31
C ASN A 315 -0.56 -64.37 32.12
N THR A 316 -1.00 -65.58 32.45
CA THR A 316 -0.86 -66.83 31.71
C THR A 316 -2.14 -67.15 30.93
N ASN A 317 -1.99 -67.90 29.83
CA ASN A 317 -2.98 -68.73 29.12
C ASN A 317 -4.01 -67.99 28.24
N HIS A 318 -4.35 -68.42 27.02
CA HIS A 318 -4.52 -69.80 26.55
C HIS A 318 -4.35 -69.92 25.02
N ASN A 319 -3.83 -71.09 24.61
CA ASN A 319 -3.71 -71.66 23.26
C ASN A 319 -4.91 -71.49 22.31
N SER A 320 -4.62 -71.37 21.01
CA SER A 320 -5.03 -72.37 19.99
C SER A 320 -4.34 -72.18 18.63
N THR A 321 -3.54 -73.19 18.28
CA THR A 321 -3.29 -73.83 16.98
C THR A 321 -4.13 -73.40 15.77
N ASN A 322 -3.48 -73.08 14.64
CA ASN A 322 -3.34 -74.03 13.52
C ASN A 322 -2.45 -73.47 12.37
N GLN A 323 -1.39 -74.21 12.06
CA GLN A 323 -0.71 -74.21 10.77
C GLN A 323 -1.00 -75.55 10.06
N THR A 324 -0.91 -75.50 8.73
CA THR A 324 -0.72 -76.59 7.74
C THR A 324 -1.94 -77.17 7.00
N GLY A 325 -1.76 -77.31 5.68
CA GLY A 325 -2.58 -78.08 4.73
C GLY A 325 -2.88 -77.31 3.43
N GLN A 326 -1.92 -77.14 2.52
CA GLN A 326 -1.67 -77.99 1.34
C GLN A 326 -2.72 -77.86 0.21
N ASN A 327 -2.30 -77.31 -0.94
CA ASN A 327 -2.00 -78.10 -2.15
C ASN A 327 -1.26 -77.26 -3.19
#